data_AF-A0A0A0BM31-F1
#
_entry.id   AF-A0A0A0BM31-F1
#
_cell.length_a   1.000
_cell.length_b   1.000
_cell.length_c   1.000
_cell.angle_alpha   90.00
_cell.angle_beta   90.00
_cell.angle_gamma   90.00
#
_symmetry.space_group_name_H-M   'P 1'
#
loop_
_entity.id
_entity.type
_entity.pdbx_description
1 polymer ?
#
loop_
_entity_poly.entity_id
_entity_poly.type
_entity_poly.pdbx_seq_one_letter_code
_entity_poly.pdbx_strand_id
1 'polypeptide(L)'
;MALPPHRRPTIKDVAQAAGVSRSAASRALRNDGYVGERSRRRVLEAAADLGYVPHVTARYLKEGVSRCVGVLVADLRDPDGAALAAGVARSARDAGLATMVADLAGRPGDALTCLTDFVAFGVAGAVLGPVSDEPATYLGRYGIPVVEVGERLATVPCDAVVGGEPYDAGREAVRCLLERFAEPDRPAAVVTLPPGGHGDDGSGARASGF
;
A
#
# COMPACT_ATOMS: atom_id res chain seq x y z
N MET A 1 14.79 21.80 3.93
CA MET A 1 13.90 22.93 4.29
C MET A 1 12.61 22.33 4.84
N ALA A 2 12.26 22.58 6.11
CA ALA A 2 11.00 22.09 6.68
C ALA A 2 9.85 23.01 6.24
N LEU A 3 8.81 22.45 5.60
CA LEU A 3 7.60 23.20 5.28
C LEU A 3 6.77 23.40 6.55
N PRO A 4 6.13 24.57 6.75
CA PRO A 4 5.29 24.81 7.91
C PRO A 4 4.08 23.84 7.90
N PRO A 5 3.63 23.35 9.08
CA PRO A 5 2.51 22.43 9.14
C PRO A 5 1.22 23.12 8.69
N HIS A 6 0.47 22.49 7.78
CA HIS A 6 -0.88 22.94 7.45
C HIS A 6 -1.80 22.71 8.66
N ARG A 7 -2.55 23.75 9.08
CA ARG A 7 -3.56 23.62 10.14
C ARG A 7 -4.72 22.77 9.63
N ARG A 8 -4.65 21.47 9.86
CA ARG A 8 -5.71 20.52 9.50
C ARG A 8 -6.83 20.57 10.55
N PRO A 9 -8.11 20.63 10.13
CA PRO A 9 -9.23 20.39 11.02
C PRO A 9 -9.05 19.06 11.77
N THR A 10 -9.43 19.03 13.03
CA THR A 10 -9.29 17.87 13.91
C THR A 10 -10.65 17.24 14.18
N ILE A 11 -10.65 16.01 14.71
CA ILE A 11 -11.89 15.36 15.13
C ILE A 11 -12.61 16.11 16.27
N LYS A 12 -11.87 16.95 17.00
CA LYS A 12 -12.44 17.85 18.02
C LYS A 12 -13.27 18.95 17.35
N ASP A 13 -12.76 19.51 16.25
CA ASP A 13 -13.45 20.56 15.49
C ASP A 13 -14.74 20.01 14.86
N VAL A 14 -14.69 18.80 14.29
CA VAL A 14 -15.88 18.10 13.77
C VAL A 14 -16.91 17.83 14.86
N ALA A 15 -16.47 17.34 16.04
CA ALA A 15 -17.37 17.06 17.15
C ALA A 15 -18.07 18.33 17.66
N GLN A 16 -17.33 19.45 17.72
CA GLN A 16 -17.87 20.76 18.11
C GLN A 16 -18.89 21.26 17.08
N ALA A 17 -18.58 21.22 15.79
CA ALA A 17 -19.48 21.65 14.73
C ALA A 17 -20.76 20.79 14.66
N ALA A 18 -20.65 19.48 14.88
CA ALA A 18 -21.79 18.56 14.87
C ALA A 18 -22.59 18.54 16.19
N GLY A 19 -22.10 19.19 17.25
CA GLY A 19 -22.73 19.20 18.58
C GLY A 19 -22.78 17.82 19.24
N VAL A 20 -21.69 17.05 19.16
CA VAL A 20 -21.55 15.72 19.75
C VAL A 20 -20.22 15.58 20.52
N SER A 21 -20.06 14.49 21.28
CA SER A 21 -18.77 14.19 21.91
C SER A 21 -17.74 13.72 20.88
N ARG A 22 -16.45 13.87 21.21
CA ARG A 22 -15.34 13.38 20.37
C ARG A 22 -15.43 11.88 20.06
N SER A 23 -15.86 11.09 21.04
CA SER A 23 -16.09 9.65 20.86
C SER A 23 -17.25 9.38 19.91
N ALA A 24 -18.37 10.09 20.05
CA ALA A 24 -19.52 9.96 19.16
C ALA A 24 -19.19 10.38 17.71
N ALA A 25 -18.43 11.46 17.51
CA ALA A 25 -17.95 11.85 16.18
C ALA A 25 -17.05 10.78 15.56
N SER A 26 -16.11 10.25 16.34
CA SER A 26 -15.21 9.16 15.91
C SER A 26 -15.95 7.89 15.54
N ARG A 27 -17.01 7.57 16.29
CA ARG A 27 -17.89 6.43 16.07
C ARG A 27 -18.73 6.59 14.80
N ALA A 28 -19.35 7.77 14.64
CA ALA A 28 -20.12 8.13 13.46
C ALA A 28 -19.29 8.05 12.16
N LEU A 29 -18.06 8.56 12.18
CA LEU A 29 -17.14 8.52 11.05
C LEU A 29 -16.65 7.10 10.70
N ARG A 30 -16.63 6.18 11.67
CA ARG A 30 -16.28 4.77 11.45
C ARG A 30 -17.47 3.89 11.07
N ASN A 31 -18.69 4.40 11.10
CA ASN A 31 -19.91 3.61 10.91
C ASN A 31 -20.02 2.43 11.91
N ASP A 32 -19.69 2.63 13.18
CA ASP A 32 -19.66 1.55 14.17
C ASP A 32 -21.00 1.27 14.89
N GLY A 33 -22.14 1.56 14.24
CA GLY A 33 -23.49 1.14 14.68
C GLY A 33 -24.05 1.76 15.97
N TYR A 34 -23.21 2.34 16.83
CA TYR A 34 -23.61 2.91 18.13
C TYR A 34 -24.08 4.36 18.06
N VAL A 35 -24.16 4.98 16.88
CA VAL A 35 -24.57 6.37 16.69
C VAL A 35 -25.86 6.42 15.88
N GLY A 36 -26.90 7.05 16.44
CA GLY A 36 -28.16 7.23 15.73
C GLY A 36 -27.99 8.02 14.43
N GLU A 37 -28.77 7.66 13.42
CA GLU A 37 -28.64 8.14 12.03
C GLU A 37 -28.62 9.68 11.93
N ARG A 38 -29.45 10.36 12.73
CA ARG A 38 -29.47 11.83 12.80
C ARG A 38 -28.15 12.43 13.26
N SER A 39 -27.53 11.85 14.29
CA SER A 39 -26.23 12.32 14.79
C SER A 39 -25.11 11.98 13.83
N ARG A 40 -25.18 10.81 13.18
CA ARG A 40 -24.22 10.43 12.14
C ARG A 40 -24.25 11.40 10.98
N ARG A 41 -25.43 11.74 10.46
CA ARG A 41 -25.57 12.69 9.36
C ARG A 41 -24.94 14.05 9.69
N ARG A 42 -25.24 14.61 10.86
CA ARG A 42 -24.63 15.89 11.32
C ARG A 42 -23.11 15.83 11.38
N VAL A 43 -22.54 14.69 11.82
CA VAL A 43 -21.08 14.51 11.87
C VAL A 43 -20.47 14.44 10.47
N LEU A 44 -21.11 13.73 9.53
CA LEU A 44 -20.64 13.63 8.15
C LEU A 44 -20.71 14.98 7.42
N GLU A 45 -21.81 15.72 7.59
CA GLU A 45 -21.97 17.08 7.07
C GLU A 45 -20.89 18.01 7.63
N ALA A 46 -20.73 18.08 8.96
CA ALA A 46 -19.70 18.91 9.59
C ALA A 46 -18.27 18.53 9.17
N ALA A 47 -17.98 17.24 8.97
CA ALA A 47 -16.70 16.79 8.48
C ALA A 47 -16.45 17.24 7.03
N ALA A 48 -17.45 17.16 6.15
CA ALA A 48 -17.37 17.63 4.78
C ALA A 48 -17.16 19.15 4.71
N ASP A 49 -17.96 19.92 5.46
CA ASP A 49 -17.90 21.39 5.50
C ASP A 49 -16.55 21.91 5.98
N LEU A 50 -15.95 21.22 6.96
CA LEU A 50 -14.63 21.57 7.48
C LEU A 50 -13.48 21.08 6.59
N GLY A 51 -13.74 20.21 5.60
CA GLY A 51 -12.69 19.51 4.87
C GLY A 51 -11.89 18.56 5.75
N TYR A 52 -12.52 17.99 6.78
CA TYR A 52 -11.88 17.06 7.71
C TYR A 52 -11.59 15.73 7.01
N VAL A 53 -10.31 15.38 6.93
CA VAL A 53 -9.85 14.05 6.53
C VAL A 53 -9.25 13.35 7.76
N PRO A 54 -9.72 12.15 8.14
CA PRO A 54 -9.15 11.40 9.25
C PRO A 54 -7.63 11.22 9.09
N HIS A 55 -6.88 11.46 10.16
CA HIS A 55 -5.44 11.27 10.14
C HIS A 55 -5.12 9.76 10.13
N VAL A 56 -4.92 9.22 8.94
CA VAL A 56 -4.66 7.80 8.70
C VAL A 56 -3.47 7.28 9.52
N THR A 57 -2.38 8.05 9.67
CA THR A 57 -1.23 7.66 10.52
C THR A 57 -1.58 7.49 12.01
N ALA A 58 -2.45 8.34 12.57
CA ALA A 58 -2.88 8.22 13.96
C ALA A 58 -3.83 7.03 14.16
N ARG A 59 -4.54 6.63 13.09
CA ARG A 59 -5.35 5.42 13.05
C ARG A 59 -4.46 4.17 12.99
N TYR A 60 -3.43 4.18 12.14
CA TYR A 60 -2.48 3.07 11.98
C TYR A 60 -1.67 2.83 13.24
N LEU A 61 -1.18 3.89 13.90
CA LEU A 61 -0.49 3.80 15.19
C LEU A 61 -1.37 3.18 16.28
N LYS A 62 -2.68 3.48 16.27
CA LYS A 62 -3.62 2.94 17.25
C LYS A 62 -4.04 1.49 16.94
N GLU A 63 -4.17 1.15 15.66
CA GLU A 63 -4.52 -0.19 15.19
C GLU A 63 -3.29 -1.14 15.14
N GLY A 64 -2.07 -0.60 15.21
CA GLY A 64 -0.82 -1.37 15.06
C GLY A 64 -0.63 -1.92 13.65
N VAL A 65 -1.41 -1.44 12.67
CA VAL A 65 -1.49 -2.01 11.31
C VAL A 65 -1.10 -0.94 10.30
N SER A 66 -0.12 -1.25 9.45
CA SER A 66 0.18 -0.43 8.28
C SER A 66 -0.82 -0.70 7.15
N ARG A 67 -1.20 0.36 6.42
CA ARG A 67 -2.04 0.26 5.23
C ARG A 67 -1.43 0.94 4.02
N CYS A 68 -0.12 0.83 3.87
CA CYS A 68 0.62 1.39 2.74
C CYS A 68 1.46 0.29 2.10
N VAL A 69 1.40 0.15 0.78
CA VAL A 69 2.30 -0.72 0.01
C VAL A 69 3.35 0.14 -0.68
N GLY A 70 4.62 -0.22 -0.51
CA GLY A 70 5.71 0.39 -1.27
C GLY A 70 5.83 -0.23 -2.66
N VAL A 71 6.12 0.55 -3.68
CA VAL A 71 6.56 0.05 -4.98
C VAL A 71 7.85 0.73 -5.41
N LEU A 72 8.89 -0.06 -5.63
CA LEU A 72 10.18 0.42 -6.11
C LEU A 72 10.30 0.10 -7.60
N VAL A 73 10.55 1.12 -8.43
CA VAL A 73 10.75 0.97 -9.87
C VAL A 73 12.09 1.55 -10.29
N ALA A 74 12.67 1.00 -11.36
CA ALA A 74 13.95 1.45 -11.89
C ALA A 74 13.86 2.86 -12.48
N ASP A 75 12.80 3.14 -13.24
CA ASP A 75 12.55 4.43 -13.88
C ASP A 75 11.06 4.59 -14.20
N LEU A 76 10.39 5.63 -13.68
CA LEU A 76 8.99 5.91 -14.03
C LEU A 76 8.79 6.48 -15.44
N ARG A 77 9.88 6.87 -16.13
CA ARG A 77 9.82 7.31 -17.53
C ARG A 77 9.74 6.13 -18.49
N ASP A 78 10.12 4.94 -18.02
CA ASP A 78 10.01 3.71 -18.77
C ASP A 78 8.56 3.15 -18.73
N PRO A 79 8.00 2.70 -19.87
CA PRO A 79 6.64 2.18 -19.91
C PRO A 79 6.37 1.03 -18.93
N ASP A 80 7.33 0.12 -18.73
CA ASP A 80 7.14 -1.04 -17.86
C ASP A 80 7.13 -0.62 -16.39
N GLY A 81 8.03 0.31 -16.02
CA GLY A 81 8.06 0.90 -14.68
C GLY A 81 6.76 1.65 -14.34
N ALA A 82 6.25 2.45 -15.28
CA ALA A 82 4.99 3.18 -15.11
C ALA A 82 3.78 2.22 -15.03
N ALA A 83 3.73 1.20 -15.89
CA ALA A 83 2.66 0.20 -15.92
C ALA A 83 2.63 -0.61 -14.60
N LEU A 84 3.79 -1.06 -14.12
CA LEU A 84 3.93 -1.73 -12.82
C LEU A 84 3.40 -0.86 -11.66
N ALA A 85 3.85 0.39 -11.56
CA ALA A 85 3.40 1.30 -10.51
C ALA A 85 1.88 1.53 -10.59
N ALA A 86 1.32 1.64 -11.80
CA ALA A 86 -0.11 1.80 -12.02
C ALA A 86 -0.92 0.56 -11.60
N GLY A 87 -0.43 -0.65 -11.91
CA GLY A 87 -1.04 -1.91 -11.51
C GLY A 87 -1.09 -2.08 -9.99
N VAL A 88 0.04 -1.82 -9.32
CA VAL A 88 0.12 -1.81 -7.85
C VAL A 88 -0.84 -0.78 -7.26
N ALA A 89 -0.83 0.45 -7.76
CA ALA A 89 -1.69 1.52 -7.26
C ALA A 89 -3.18 1.21 -7.42
N ARG A 90 -3.57 0.55 -8.52
CA ARG A 90 -4.94 0.11 -8.74
C ARG A 90 -5.35 -0.94 -7.70
N SER A 91 -4.59 -2.02 -7.59
CA SER A 91 -4.95 -3.13 -6.69
C SER A 91 -4.88 -2.74 -5.21
N ALA A 92 -3.90 -1.92 -4.82
CA ALA A 92 -3.80 -1.38 -3.46
C ALA A 92 -5.03 -0.52 -3.12
N ARG A 93 -5.47 0.34 -4.04
CA ARG A 93 -6.68 1.17 -3.85
C ARG A 93 -7.93 0.31 -3.69
N ASP A 94 -8.09 -0.72 -4.51
CA ASP A 94 -9.23 -1.65 -4.44
C ASP A 94 -9.27 -2.38 -3.08
N ALA A 95 -8.10 -2.61 -2.47
CA ALA A 95 -7.97 -3.16 -1.11
C ALA A 95 -8.02 -2.11 0.03
N GLY A 96 -8.25 -0.83 -0.28
CA GLY A 96 -8.28 0.25 0.71
C GLY A 96 -6.92 0.60 1.32
N LEU A 97 -5.83 0.28 0.60
CA LEU A 97 -4.44 0.60 0.94
C LEU A 97 -3.97 1.83 0.16
N ALA A 98 -3.04 2.57 0.75
CA ALA A 98 -2.27 3.59 0.06
C ALA A 98 -1.08 2.97 -0.69
N THR A 99 -0.55 3.68 -1.68
CA THR A 99 0.67 3.29 -2.39
C THR A 99 1.73 4.38 -2.24
N MET A 100 2.95 3.96 -1.90
CA MET A 100 4.13 4.81 -1.90
C MET A 100 5.04 4.37 -3.05
N VAL A 101 5.24 5.25 -4.03
CA VAL A 101 6.09 4.96 -5.20
C VAL A 101 7.47 5.54 -4.95
N ALA A 102 8.49 4.70 -5.11
CA ALA A 102 9.89 5.10 -5.14
C ALA A 102 10.46 4.85 -6.54
N ASP A 103 11.04 5.89 -7.12
CA ASP A 103 11.62 5.88 -8.46
C ASP A 103 13.13 6.09 -8.35
N LEU A 104 13.90 5.13 -8.87
CA LEU A 104 15.35 5.27 -8.94
C LEU A 104 15.80 6.21 -10.06
N ALA A 105 14.91 6.60 -10.98
CA ALA A 105 15.18 7.46 -12.12
C ALA A 105 16.40 7.02 -12.93
N GLY A 106 16.59 5.69 -13.07
CA GLY A 106 17.73 5.06 -13.73
C GLY A 106 19.05 5.14 -12.94
N ARG A 107 19.02 5.45 -11.64
CA ARG A 107 20.20 5.56 -10.77
C ARG A 107 20.15 4.49 -9.66
N PRO A 108 20.64 3.27 -9.91
CA PRO A 108 20.56 2.15 -8.95
C PRO A 108 21.13 2.45 -7.57
N GLY A 109 22.15 3.31 -7.48
CA GLY A 109 22.78 3.71 -6.21
C GLY A 109 21.86 4.46 -5.23
N ASP A 110 20.70 4.93 -5.67
CA ASP A 110 19.74 5.65 -4.81
C ASP A 110 18.78 4.71 -4.06
N ALA A 111 18.85 3.39 -4.32
CA ALA A 111 17.90 2.42 -3.78
C ALA A 111 17.83 2.42 -2.25
N LEU A 112 18.97 2.48 -1.55
CA LEU A 112 18.97 2.51 -0.09
C LEU A 112 18.20 3.70 0.48
N THR A 113 18.32 4.88 -0.13
CA THR A 113 17.57 6.07 0.31
C THR A 113 16.07 5.84 0.17
N CYS A 114 15.63 5.34 -0.98
CA CYS A 114 14.22 5.01 -1.20
C CYS A 114 13.69 3.95 -0.23
N LEU A 115 14.49 2.94 0.08
CA LEU A 115 14.08 1.87 1.00
C LEU A 115 14.05 2.34 2.45
N THR A 116 14.91 3.29 2.84
CA THR A 116 14.81 3.91 4.17
C THR A 116 13.49 4.64 4.35
N ASP A 117 12.94 5.25 3.30
CA ASP A 117 11.61 5.86 3.35
C ASP A 117 10.52 4.81 3.58
N PHE A 118 10.58 3.66 2.87
CA PHE A 118 9.62 2.57 3.09
C PHE A 118 9.59 2.10 4.54
N VAL A 119 10.76 1.93 5.17
CA VAL A 119 10.88 1.57 6.58
C VAL A 119 10.37 2.69 7.49
N ALA A 120 10.77 3.93 7.24
CA ALA A 120 10.43 5.08 8.09
C ALA A 120 8.93 5.41 8.07
N PHE A 121 8.28 5.27 6.92
CA PHE A 121 6.83 5.42 6.78
C PHE A 121 6.06 4.15 7.14
N GLY A 122 6.78 3.06 7.42
CA GLY A 122 6.24 1.79 7.88
C GLY A 122 5.31 1.16 6.86
N VAL A 123 5.76 0.92 5.63
CA VAL A 123 4.96 0.17 4.63
C VAL A 123 4.67 -1.25 5.14
N ALA A 124 3.49 -1.77 4.82
CA ALA A 124 3.04 -3.10 5.22
C ALA A 124 3.74 -4.21 4.42
N GLY A 125 4.17 -3.89 3.20
CA GLY A 125 4.87 -4.76 2.27
C GLY A 125 5.36 -3.96 1.07
N ALA A 126 6.21 -4.55 0.24
CA ALA A 126 6.80 -3.89 -0.91
C ALA A 126 6.73 -4.76 -2.18
N VAL A 127 6.47 -4.09 -3.30
CA VAL A 127 6.60 -4.65 -4.65
C VAL A 127 7.87 -4.08 -5.27
N LEU A 128 8.75 -4.93 -5.77
CA LEU A 128 10.01 -4.54 -6.37
C LEU A 128 10.01 -4.87 -7.86
N GLY A 129 10.19 -3.86 -8.71
CA GLY A 129 10.53 -4.09 -10.12
C GLY A 129 11.97 -4.63 -10.26
N PRO A 130 12.41 -4.95 -11.50
CA PRO A 130 13.74 -5.48 -11.74
C PRO A 130 14.80 -4.38 -11.60
N VAL A 131 15.39 -4.25 -10.41
CA VAL A 131 16.45 -3.26 -10.11
C VAL A 131 17.78 -3.89 -9.71
N SER A 132 17.81 -4.69 -8.64
CA SER A 132 18.97 -5.43 -8.13
C SER A 132 18.51 -6.38 -7.01
N ASP A 133 19.43 -7.15 -6.43
CA ASP A 133 19.17 -8.09 -5.33
C ASP A 133 19.17 -7.45 -3.93
N GLU A 134 19.84 -6.30 -3.77
CA GLU A 134 19.99 -5.58 -2.51
C GLU A 134 18.66 -5.14 -1.86
N PRO A 135 17.64 -4.61 -2.60
CA PRO A 135 16.43 -4.07 -2.00
C PRO A 135 15.60 -5.08 -1.21
N ALA A 136 15.42 -6.29 -1.75
CA ALA A 136 14.72 -7.37 -1.07
C ALA A 136 15.44 -7.76 0.23
N THR A 137 16.76 -7.88 0.17
CA THR A 137 17.62 -8.18 1.34
C THR A 137 17.49 -7.11 2.41
N TYR A 138 17.47 -5.83 2.03
CA TYR A 138 17.35 -4.73 2.97
C TYR A 138 16.00 -4.73 3.69
N LEU A 139 14.89 -4.85 2.95
CA LEU A 139 13.53 -4.84 3.53
C LEU A 139 13.26 -6.07 4.40
N GLY A 140 13.79 -7.23 4.01
CA GLY A 140 13.69 -8.47 4.80
C GLY A 140 14.29 -8.36 6.20
N ARG A 141 15.34 -7.53 6.41
CA ARG A 141 15.91 -7.27 7.75
C ARG A 141 14.95 -6.59 8.70
N TYR A 142 13.94 -5.91 8.17
CA TYR A 142 12.89 -5.24 8.94
C TYR A 142 11.59 -6.07 8.99
N GLY A 143 11.60 -7.29 8.45
CA GLY A 143 10.42 -8.16 8.40
C GLY A 143 9.32 -7.65 7.46
N ILE A 144 9.66 -6.78 6.51
CA ILE A 144 8.71 -6.27 5.52
C ILE A 144 8.58 -7.32 4.41
N PRO A 145 7.39 -7.86 4.13
CA PRO A 145 7.17 -8.80 3.03
C PRO A 145 7.47 -8.17 1.66
N VAL A 146 8.08 -8.95 0.78
CA VAL A 146 8.57 -8.51 -0.53
C VAL A 146 8.05 -9.41 -1.64
N VAL A 147 7.48 -8.80 -2.67
CA VAL A 147 7.17 -9.45 -3.94
C VAL A 147 8.01 -8.84 -5.06
N GLU A 148 8.74 -9.66 -5.80
CA GLU A 148 9.48 -9.22 -6.99
C GLU A 148 8.63 -9.39 -8.24
N VAL A 149 8.75 -8.48 -9.21
CA VAL A 149 8.07 -8.54 -10.50
C VAL A 149 9.07 -8.71 -11.63
N GLY A 150 8.74 -9.61 -12.56
CA GLY A 150 9.59 -10.00 -13.67
C GLY A 150 10.46 -11.19 -13.28
N GLU A 151 11.76 -10.96 -13.16
CA GLU A 151 12.72 -11.99 -12.77
C GLU A 151 13.06 -11.89 -11.29
N ARG A 152 13.36 -13.03 -10.68
CA ARG A 152 13.90 -13.06 -9.32
C ARG A 152 15.34 -12.56 -9.35
N LEU A 153 15.60 -11.42 -8.73
CA LEU A 153 16.94 -10.88 -8.59
C LEU A 153 17.49 -11.16 -7.19
N ALA A 154 16.63 -11.20 -6.17
CA ALA A 154 17.02 -11.48 -4.81
C ALA A 154 17.67 -12.86 -4.63
N THR A 155 18.87 -12.85 -4.07
CA THR A 155 19.59 -14.07 -3.61
C THR A 155 19.05 -14.60 -2.28
N VAL A 156 18.27 -13.79 -1.56
CA VAL A 156 17.53 -14.17 -0.36
C VAL A 156 16.10 -14.61 -0.70
N PRO A 157 15.41 -15.41 0.15
CA PRO A 157 14.00 -15.69 -0.01
C PRO A 157 13.16 -14.40 -0.04
N CYS A 158 12.36 -14.23 -1.10
CA CYS A 158 11.27 -13.25 -1.19
C CYS A 158 9.92 -13.97 -1.03
N ASP A 159 8.83 -13.28 -0.72
CA ASP A 159 7.53 -13.91 -0.46
C ASP A 159 6.84 -14.36 -1.75
N ALA A 160 7.05 -13.62 -2.85
CA ALA A 160 6.67 -14.11 -4.16
C ALA A 160 7.50 -13.49 -5.30
N VAL A 161 7.46 -14.16 -6.45
CA VAL A 161 7.97 -13.62 -7.73
C VAL A 161 6.82 -13.69 -8.74
N VAL A 162 6.47 -12.56 -9.35
CA VAL A 162 5.35 -12.46 -10.28
C VAL A 162 5.86 -12.12 -11.68
N GLY A 163 5.71 -13.05 -12.63
CA GLY A 163 5.99 -12.82 -14.04
C GLY A 163 4.73 -12.45 -14.81
N GLY A 164 4.87 -11.67 -15.89
CA GLY A 164 3.76 -11.28 -16.76
C GLY A 164 3.93 -9.88 -17.34
N GLU A 165 2.85 -9.35 -17.92
CA GLU A 165 2.78 -7.95 -18.32
C GLU A 165 2.86 -7.04 -17.06
N PRO A 166 3.64 -5.95 -17.06
CA PRO A 166 3.93 -5.18 -15.84
C PRO A 166 2.72 -4.68 -15.05
N TYR A 167 1.66 -4.21 -15.72
CA TYR A 167 0.45 -3.75 -15.05
C TYR A 167 -0.28 -4.90 -14.34
N ASP A 168 -0.48 -6.02 -15.04
CA ASP A 168 -1.15 -7.19 -14.48
C ASP A 168 -0.32 -7.84 -13.37
N ALA A 169 1.00 -7.92 -13.56
CA ALA A 169 1.93 -8.40 -12.54
C ALA A 169 1.94 -7.51 -11.30
N GLY A 170 1.84 -6.18 -11.46
CA GLY A 170 1.70 -5.25 -10.35
C GLY A 170 0.42 -5.47 -9.53
N ARG A 171 -0.70 -5.77 -10.20
CA ARG A 171 -1.95 -6.11 -9.49
C ARG A 171 -1.82 -7.42 -8.72
N GLU A 172 -1.28 -8.45 -9.38
CA GLU A 172 -1.08 -9.77 -8.79
C GLU A 172 -0.09 -9.73 -7.61
N ALA A 173 0.96 -8.91 -7.70
CA ALA A 173 1.92 -8.74 -6.61
C ALA A 173 1.26 -8.20 -5.33
N VAL A 174 0.33 -7.24 -5.46
CA VAL A 174 -0.47 -6.76 -4.32
C VAL A 174 -1.36 -7.87 -3.78
N ARG A 175 -1.95 -8.71 -4.63
CA ARG A 175 -2.74 -9.86 -4.17
C ARG A 175 -1.89 -10.84 -3.36
N CYS A 176 -0.69 -11.15 -3.82
CA CYS A 176 0.27 -11.98 -3.08
C CYS A 176 0.60 -11.39 -1.70
N LEU A 177 0.82 -10.08 -1.62
CA LEU A 177 1.03 -9.38 -0.35
C LEU A 177 -0.18 -9.50 0.59
N LEU A 178 -1.40 -9.32 0.07
CA LEU A 178 -2.64 -9.46 0.86
C LEU A 178 -2.81 -10.88 1.40
N GLU A 179 -2.55 -11.89 0.59
CA GLU A 179 -2.55 -13.30 1.00
C GLU A 179 -1.50 -13.54 2.10
N ARG A 180 -0.29 -12.98 1.96
CA ARG A 180 0.78 -13.05 2.95
C ARG A 180 0.46 -12.32 4.26
N PHE A 181 -0.32 -11.23 4.20
CA PHE A 181 -0.81 -10.53 5.39
C PHE A 181 -1.89 -11.33 6.13
N ALA A 182 -2.74 -12.05 5.39
CA ALA A 182 -3.76 -12.92 5.96
C ALA A 182 -3.18 -14.21 6.56
N GLU A 183 -2.13 -14.76 5.93
CA GLU A 183 -1.46 -16.00 6.33
C GLU A 183 0.04 -15.77 6.54
N PRO A 184 0.47 -15.36 7.75
CA PRO A 184 1.84 -14.94 7.96
C PRO A 184 2.92 -16.02 7.85
N ASP A 185 2.54 -17.29 7.81
CA ASP A 185 3.47 -18.43 7.71
C ASP A 185 3.41 -19.08 6.31
N ARG A 186 2.71 -18.46 5.36
CA ARG A 186 2.59 -18.99 4.00
C ARG A 186 3.97 -19.13 3.34
N PRO A 187 4.26 -20.28 2.69
CA PRO A 187 5.52 -20.45 1.97
C PRO A 187 5.59 -19.48 0.78
N ALA A 188 6.81 -19.11 0.46
CA ALA A 188 7.11 -18.28 -0.68
C ALA A 188 6.63 -18.94 -2.00
N ALA A 189 6.11 -18.16 -2.95
CA ALA A 189 5.52 -18.69 -4.18
C ALA A 189 6.03 -18.00 -5.45
N VAL A 190 6.24 -18.74 -6.53
CA VAL A 190 6.45 -18.17 -7.87
C VAL A 190 5.11 -18.18 -8.59
N VAL A 191 4.66 -17.02 -9.07
CA VAL A 191 3.41 -16.84 -9.79
C VAL A 191 3.72 -16.38 -11.20
N THR A 192 3.25 -17.12 -12.20
CA THR A 192 3.36 -16.72 -13.61
C THR A 192 1.98 -16.43 -14.17
N LEU A 193 1.78 -15.20 -14.66
CA LEU A 193 0.56 -14.81 -15.35
C LEU A 193 0.62 -15.19 -16.83
N PRO A 194 -0.49 -15.65 -17.42
CA PRO A 194 -0.55 -15.92 -18.85
C PRO A 194 -0.43 -14.62 -19.66
N PRO A 195 0.20 -14.66 -20.85
CA PRO A 195 0.29 -13.48 -21.71
C PRO A 195 -1.09 -13.06 -22.24
N GLY A 196 -1.42 -11.77 -22.14
CA GLY A 196 -2.56 -11.15 -22.85
C GLY A 196 -3.92 -11.12 -22.14
N GLY A 197 -3.97 -11.27 -20.81
CA GLY A 197 -5.23 -11.26 -20.06
C GLY A 197 -5.69 -9.86 -19.61
N HIS A 198 -6.18 -9.00 -20.51
CA HIS A 198 -6.94 -7.78 -20.12
C HIS A 198 -8.36 -8.11 -19.61
N GLY A 199 -8.49 -9.17 -18.83
CA GLY A 199 -9.77 -9.66 -18.30
C GLY A 199 -9.77 -9.56 -16.78
N ASP A 200 -10.85 -9.02 -16.23
CA ASP A 200 -11.18 -8.98 -14.79
C ASP A 200 -11.42 -10.39 -14.19
N ASP A 201 -10.98 -11.44 -14.89
CA ASP A 201 -11.22 -12.84 -14.58
C ASP A 201 -9.97 -13.43 -13.89
N GLY A 202 -9.95 -13.35 -12.56
CA GLY A 202 -8.86 -13.81 -11.69
C GLY A 202 -8.61 -15.33 -11.66
N SER A 203 -8.65 -16.05 -12.80
CA SER A 203 -8.55 -17.52 -12.85
C SER A 203 -7.37 -18.10 -13.62
N GLY A 204 -6.41 -17.28 -14.08
CA GLY A 204 -5.29 -17.74 -14.93
C GLY A 204 -3.94 -17.98 -14.25
N ALA A 205 -3.73 -17.48 -13.03
CA ALA A 205 -2.41 -17.49 -12.40
C ALA A 205 -1.99 -18.91 -11.98
N ARG A 206 -0.83 -19.37 -12.44
CA ARG A 206 -0.23 -20.63 -11.97
C ARG A 206 0.81 -20.31 -10.90
N ALA A 207 0.60 -20.82 -9.69
CA ALA A 207 1.57 -20.77 -8.62
C ALA A 207 2.38 -22.08 -8.56
N SER A 208 3.70 -21.98 -8.49
CA SER A 208 4.60 -23.09 -8.20
C SER A 208 5.43 -22.78 -6.94
N GLY A 209 5.78 -23.82 -6.18
CA GLY A 209 6.78 -23.69 -5.12
C GLY A 209 8.16 -23.40 -5.68
N PHE A 210 9.02 -22.83 -4.85
CA PHE A 210 10.45 -22.69 -5.13
C PHE A 210 11.16 -24.03 -5.25
#